data_AF-A0A7S3C5R3-F1
#
_entry.id   AF-A0A7S3C5R3-F1
#
_cell.length_a   1.000
_cell.length_b   1.000
_cell.length_c   1.000
_cell.angle_alpha   90.00
_cell.angle_beta   90.00
_cell.angle_gamma   90.00
#
_symmetry.space_group_name_H-M   'P 1'
#
loop_
_entity.id
_entity.type
_entity.pdbx_description
1 polymer ?
#
loop_
_entity_poly.entity_id
_entity_poly.type
_entity_poly.pdbx_seq_one_letter_code
_entity_poly.pdbx_strand_id
1 'polypeptide(L)'
;DAADELAGFRERFIVPKRGKAGAEAERAEQGADEPMVYLCGNSLGLQPKSTRAAVLSDLDQWAALGVEGHFAAEAANPWWVIEDTVREQSARMLGARSVEVACCNSLTANLHFLMCAFYRPKGERQVILLEGKAFPSDDYALQSQARLHRLDPEAALVRLWPRKGEETLRDEDILAKIAELGPRLSVVLLGAVQYYTGQLFDLKAIAAAAHGVGAVAGFNLAHA
;
A
#
# COMPACT_ATOMS: atom_id res chain seq x y z
N ASP A 1 7.77 -9.71 26.76
CA ASP A 1 6.36 -10.03 27.05
C ASP A 1 5.84 -9.34 28.30
N ALA A 2 6.32 -9.66 29.51
CA ALA A 2 5.74 -9.10 30.75
C ALA A 2 5.80 -7.56 30.89
N ALA A 3 6.72 -6.90 30.16
CA ALA A 3 6.87 -5.44 30.13
C ALA A 3 6.28 -4.79 28.86
N ASP A 4 5.63 -5.56 27.98
CA ASP A 4 5.03 -5.03 26.75
C ASP A 4 3.64 -4.46 27.06
N GLU A 5 3.52 -3.14 27.03
CA GLU A 5 2.26 -2.41 27.24
C GLU A 5 1.20 -2.73 26.19
N LEU A 6 1.60 -3.26 25.03
CA LEU A 6 0.71 -3.64 23.92
C LEU A 6 0.34 -5.13 23.94
N ALA A 7 0.83 -5.92 24.90
CA ALA A 7 0.62 -7.37 24.92
C ALA A 7 -0.87 -7.77 24.85
N GLY A 8 -1.76 -6.95 25.45
CA GLY A 8 -3.21 -7.16 25.42
C GLY A 8 -3.84 -7.12 24.02
N PHE A 9 -3.20 -6.49 23.04
CA PHE A 9 -3.71 -6.47 21.66
C PHE A 9 -3.63 -7.83 20.98
N ARG A 10 -2.70 -8.70 21.37
CA ARG A 10 -2.58 -10.06 20.82
C ARG A 10 -3.89 -10.85 20.95
N GLU A 11 -4.59 -10.67 22.06
CA GLU A 11 -5.86 -11.33 22.35
C GLU A 11 -7.02 -10.87 21.45
N ARG A 12 -6.82 -9.81 20.66
CA ARG A 12 -7.83 -9.29 19.72
C ARG A 12 -7.78 -9.96 18.34
N PHE A 13 -6.79 -10.81 18.08
CA PHE A 13 -6.59 -11.47 16.79
C PHE A 13 -6.84 -12.97 16.86
N ILE A 14 -7.21 -13.55 15.73
CA ILE A 14 -7.32 -15.00 15.55
C ILE A 14 -5.97 -15.50 15.03
N VAL A 15 -5.21 -16.18 15.90
CA VAL A 15 -3.92 -16.78 15.53
C VAL A 15 -4.16 -18.22 15.03
N PRO A 16 -3.68 -18.59 13.82
CA PRO A 16 -3.75 -19.96 13.34
C PRO A 16 -3.07 -20.94 14.29
N LYS A 17 -3.61 -22.16 14.36
CA LYS A 17 -3.02 -23.27 15.10
C LYS A 17 -2.04 -24.05 14.21
N ARG A 18 -0.96 -24.56 14.79
CA ARG A 18 0.11 -25.28 14.07
C ARG A 18 -0.42 -26.42 13.20
N GLY A 19 -1.38 -27.19 13.70
CA GLY A 19 -1.94 -28.35 12.98
C GLY A 19 -2.88 -28.02 11.81
N LYS A 20 -3.14 -26.75 11.50
CA LYS A 20 -4.16 -26.36 10.50
C LYS A 20 -3.61 -25.72 9.23
N ALA A 21 -2.30 -25.47 9.11
CA ALA A 21 -1.75 -24.70 8.00
C ALA A 21 -0.45 -25.29 7.41
N GLY A 22 -0.48 -25.56 6.10
CA GLY A 22 0.71 -25.80 5.28
C GLY A 22 1.59 -26.97 5.71
N ALA A 23 2.88 -26.91 5.36
CA ALA A 23 3.87 -27.95 5.63
C ALA A 23 4.10 -28.25 7.13
N GLU A 24 3.66 -27.38 8.04
CA GLU A 24 3.70 -27.61 9.49
C GLU A 24 2.59 -28.55 9.97
N ALA A 25 1.42 -28.54 9.32
CA ALA A 25 0.33 -29.47 9.65
C ALA A 25 0.74 -30.94 9.43
N GLU A 26 1.62 -31.19 8.47
CA GLU A 26 2.19 -32.52 8.18
C GLU A 26 3.27 -32.95 9.17
N ARG A 27 3.86 -32.01 9.92
CA ARG A 27 4.95 -32.25 10.88
C ARG A 27 4.51 -32.19 12.35
N ALA A 28 3.29 -31.74 12.62
CA ALA A 28 2.77 -31.54 13.97
C ALA A 28 2.27 -32.86 14.60
N GLU A 29 3.20 -33.74 15.01
CA GLU A 29 2.86 -34.90 15.84
C GLU A 29 2.52 -34.50 17.30
N GLN A 30 3.03 -33.36 17.77
CA GLN A 30 2.77 -32.78 19.10
C GLN A 30 2.50 -31.27 18.99
N GLY A 31 1.64 -30.73 19.86
CA GLY A 31 1.36 -29.29 19.91
C GLY A 31 0.51 -28.73 18.76
N ALA A 32 -0.27 -29.59 18.07
CA ALA A 32 -1.13 -29.19 16.95
C ALA A 32 -2.14 -28.08 17.30
N ASP A 33 -2.56 -28.01 18.56
CA ASP A 33 -3.48 -27.00 19.08
C ASP A 33 -2.81 -25.69 19.52
N GLU A 34 -1.47 -25.63 19.55
CA GLU A 34 -0.73 -24.44 19.93
C GLU A 34 -0.81 -23.35 18.85
N PRO A 35 -0.78 -22.06 19.24
CA PRO A 35 -0.66 -20.96 18.30
C PRO A 35 0.61 -21.06 17.45
N MET A 36 0.50 -20.73 16.16
CA MET A 36 1.66 -20.61 15.27
C MET A 36 2.49 -19.36 15.59
N VAL A 37 3.78 -19.45 15.31
CA VAL A 37 4.65 -18.27 15.22
C VAL A 37 4.44 -17.64 13.84
N TYR A 38 3.52 -16.70 13.75
CA TYR A 38 3.09 -16.11 12.48
C TYR A 38 3.92 -14.87 12.11
N LEU A 39 4.93 -15.05 11.25
CA LEU A 39 5.86 -13.99 10.81
C LEU A 39 5.56 -13.46 9.40
N CYS A 40 4.33 -13.63 8.91
CA CYS A 40 3.89 -13.20 7.58
C CYS A 40 2.85 -12.06 7.61
N GLY A 41 2.76 -11.32 8.73
CA GLY A 41 1.78 -10.24 8.91
C GLY A 41 1.96 -9.07 7.92
N ASN A 42 3.15 -8.91 7.36
CA ASN A 42 3.45 -7.92 6.32
C ASN A 42 2.84 -8.28 4.94
N SER A 43 2.40 -9.53 4.73
CA SER A 43 1.74 -9.97 3.50
C SER A 43 0.24 -10.12 3.71
N LEU A 44 -0.15 -10.84 4.76
CA LEU A 44 -1.55 -10.97 5.15
C LEU A 44 -1.68 -10.83 6.67
N GLY A 45 -2.30 -9.75 7.12
CA GLY A 45 -2.55 -9.53 8.54
C GLY A 45 -3.49 -10.59 9.12
N LEU A 46 -3.27 -10.94 10.39
CA LEU A 46 -4.21 -11.81 11.11
C LEU A 46 -5.59 -11.16 11.20
N GLN A 47 -6.64 -11.98 11.14
CA GLN A 47 -8.01 -11.49 11.26
C GLN A 47 -8.29 -10.99 12.69
N PRO A 48 -8.75 -9.73 12.87
CA PRO A 48 -9.31 -9.29 14.15
C PRO A 48 -10.58 -10.07 14.51
N LYS A 49 -10.74 -10.44 15.79
CA LYS A 49 -11.92 -11.19 16.28
C LYS A 49 -13.25 -10.47 16.02
N SER A 50 -13.24 -9.14 15.93
CA SER A 50 -14.42 -8.31 15.65
C SER A 50 -14.88 -8.34 14.19
N THR A 51 -14.01 -8.70 13.24
CA THR A 51 -14.29 -8.57 11.79
C THR A 51 -15.52 -9.37 11.36
N ARG A 52 -15.67 -10.61 11.86
CA ARG A 52 -16.83 -11.45 11.49
C ARG A 52 -18.15 -10.81 11.90
N ALA A 53 -18.21 -10.26 13.12
CA ALA A 53 -19.43 -9.64 13.63
C ALA A 53 -19.78 -8.38 12.82
N ALA A 54 -18.78 -7.56 12.46
CA ALA A 54 -19.00 -6.36 11.65
C ALA A 54 -19.59 -6.71 10.27
N VAL A 55 -19.00 -7.68 9.55
CA VAL A 55 -19.49 -8.11 8.23
C VAL A 55 -20.91 -8.67 8.31
N LEU A 56 -21.20 -9.51 9.32
CA LEU A 56 -22.54 -10.06 9.49
C LEU A 56 -23.57 -8.98 9.80
N SER A 57 -23.19 -7.95 10.55
CA SER A 57 -24.08 -6.81 10.82
C SER A 57 -24.53 -6.11 9.53
N ASP A 58 -23.62 -5.92 8.57
CA ASP A 58 -23.98 -5.31 7.28
C ASP A 58 -24.87 -6.24 6.43
N LEU A 59 -24.65 -7.57 6.50
CA LEU A 59 -25.50 -8.55 5.83
C LEU A 59 -26.91 -8.62 6.43
N ASP A 60 -27.01 -8.56 7.76
CA ASP A 60 -28.29 -8.54 8.47
C ASP A 60 -29.06 -7.25 8.16
N GLN A 61 -28.36 -6.11 8.12
CA GLN A 61 -28.93 -4.82 7.68
C GLN A 61 -29.46 -4.90 6.25
N TRP A 62 -28.72 -5.53 5.33
CA TRP A 62 -29.17 -5.72 3.95
C TRP A 62 -30.43 -6.57 3.88
N ALA A 63 -30.45 -7.70 4.60
CA ALA A 63 -31.61 -8.59 4.64
C ALA A 63 -32.86 -7.87 5.19
N ALA A 64 -32.70 -6.98 6.16
CA ALA A 64 -33.81 -6.29 6.82
C ALA A 64 -34.32 -5.06 6.05
N LEU A 65 -33.41 -4.27 5.44
CA LEU A 65 -33.73 -2.93 4.94
C LEU A 65 -33.65 -2.80 3.42
N GLY A 66 -32.99 -3.73 2.72
CA GLY A 66 -32.75 -3.59 1.28
C GLY A 66 -32.08 -2.26 0.95
N VAL A 67 -32.66 -1.50 0.00
CA VAL A 67 -32.14 -0.19 -0.43
C VAL A 67 -32.15 0.86 0.69
N GLU A 68 -33.06 0.73 1.67
CA GLU A 68 -33.15 1.68 2.79
C GLU A 68 -31.91 1.62 3.71
N GLY A 69 -31.11 0.54 3.62
CA GLY A 69 -29.82 0.44 4.30
C GLY A 69 -28.83 1.55 3.94
N HIS A 70 -28.98 2.19 2.77
CA HIS A 70 -28.18 3.37 2.41
C HIS A 70 -28.41 4.56 3.35
N PHE A 71 -29.64 4.75 3.84
CA PHE A 71 -30.08 5.98 4.49
C PHE A 71 -30.49 5.81 5.95
N ALA A 72 -30.59 4.57 6.43
CA ALA A 72 -31.04 4.26 7.78
C ALA A 72 -30.07 4.80 8.84
N ALA A 73 -30.33 6.02 9.32
CA ALA A 73 -29.51 6.69 10.33
C ALA A 73 -29.46 5.96 11.68
N GLU A 74 -30.44 5.10 11.97
CA GLU A 74 -30.45 4.24 13.17
C GLU A 74 -29.62 2.96 12.99
N ALA A 75 -29.21 2.63 11.77
CA ALA A 75 -28.33 1.50 11.54
C ALA A 75 -26.89 1.86 11.89
N ALA A 76 -26.11 0.86 12.34
CA ALA A 76 -24.74 1.07 12.78
C ALA A 76 -23.85 1.71 11.71
N ASN A 77 -24.07 1.39 10.43
CA ASN A 77 -23.33 1.90 9.28
C ASN A 77 -24.28 2.22 8.12
N PRO A 78 -24.72 3.47 7.94
CA PRO A 78 -25.43 3.86 6.71
C PRO A 78 -24.48 3.77 5.51
N TRP A 79 -24.83 2.98 4.49
CA TRP A 79 -23.88 2.67 3.41
C TRP A 79 -23.50 3.88 2.55
N TRP A 80 -24.34 4.92 2.51
CA TRP A 80 -24.05 6.14 1.76
C TRP A 80 -22.82 6.91 2.27
N VAL A 81 -22.46 6.73 3.54
CA VAL A 81 -21.33 7.42 4.20
C VAL A 81 -20.34 6.44 4.81
N ILE A 82 -20.33 5.19 4.35
CA ILE A 82 -19.54 4.13 4.99
C ILE A 82 -18.04 4.43 4.99
N GLU A 83 -17.54 5.11 3.96
CA GLU A 83 -16.15 5.54 3.88
C GLU A 83 -15.80 6.62 4.91
N ASP A 84 -16.77 7.47 5.31
CA ASP A 84 -16.55 8.51 6.31
C ASP A 84 -16.25 7.91 7.69
N THR A 85 -16.76 6.71 7.96
CA THR A 85 -16.61 6.03 9.26
C THR A 85 -15.17 5.61 9.58
N VAL A 86 -14.33 5.47 8.55
CA VAL A 86 -12.91 5.08 8.67
C VAL A 86 -11.94 6.20 8.29
N ARG A 87 -12.42 7.23 7.58
CA ARG A 87 -11.58 8.30 7.01
C ARG A 87 -10.73 9.00 8.06
N GLU A 88 -11.32 9.33 9.21
CA GLU A 88 -10.65 10.06 10.29
C GLU A 88 -9.51 9.23 10.91
N GLN A 89 -9.76 7.94 11.18
CA GLN A 89 -8.76 7.02 11.72
C GLN A 89 -7.63 6.80 10.70
N SER A 90 -7.97 6.62 9.43
CA SER A 90 -6.99 6.51 8.35
C SER A 90 -6.13 7.77 8.21
N ALA A 91 -6.73 8.96 8.33
CA ALA A 91 -6.01 10.23 8.25
C ALA A 91 -4.98 10.39 9.39
N ARG A 92 -5.34 10.01 10.62
CA ARG A 92 -4.39 10.01 11.75
C ARG A 92 -3.23 9.04 11.54
N MET A 93 -3.51 7.85 10.99
CA MET A 93 -2.48 6.86 10.69
C MET A 93 -1.51 7.36 9.61
N LEU A 94 -2.02 8.04 8.59
CA LEU A 94 -1.23 8.59 7.48
C LEU A 94 -0.57 9.93 7.79
N GLY A 95 -0.91 10.58 8.92
CA GLY A 95 -0.47 11.94 9.23
C GLY A 95 -1.03 12.99 8.26
N ALA A 96 -2.21 12.75 7.69
CA ALA A 96 -2.87 13.61 6.70
C ALA A 96 -4.12 14.30 7.28
N ARG A 97 -4.67 15.30 6.58
CA ARG A 97 -6.01 15.82 6.89
C ARG A 97 -7.05 14.85 6.37
N SER A 98 -8.21 14.76 7.03
CA SER A 98 -9.28 13.84 6.63
C SER A 98 -9.77 14.10 5.20
N VAL A 99 -9.80 15.37 4.77
CA VAL A 99 -10.15 15.76 3.38
C VAL A 99 -9.14 15.32 2.31
N GLU A 100 -7.95 14.86 2.71
CA GLU A 100 -6.89 14.36 1.82
C GLU A 100 -6.92 12.82 1.70
N VAL A 101 -7.82 12.15 2.41
CA VAL A 101 -7.88 10.68 2.47
C VAL A 101 -9.19 10.15 1.91
N ALA A 102 -9.06 9.17 1.02
CA ALA A 102 -10.18 8.39 0.49
C ALA A 102 -9.92 6.90 0.71
N CYS A 103 -10.92 6.20 1.25
CA CYS A 103 -10.90 4.74 1.45
C CYS A 103 -11.76 4.08 0.38
N CYS A 104 -11.15 3.60 -0.70
CA CYS A 104 -11.87 3.06 -1.85
C CYS A 104 -11.05 2.00 -2.62
N ASN A 105 -11.74 1.21 -3.45
CA ASN A 105 -11.17 0.26 -4.42
C ASN A 105 -10.07 -0.67 -3.84
N SER A 106 -9.15 -1.10 -4.71
CA SER A 106 -7.91 -1.78 -4.36
C SER A 106 -6.70 -0.85 -4.58
N LEU A 107 -5.56 -1.22 -3.99
CA LEU A 107 -4.30 -0.46 -4.08
C LEU A 107 -3.92 -0.11 -5.53
N THR A 108 -3.79 -1.11 -6.41
CA THR A 108 -3.35 -0.89 -7.80
C THR A 108 -4.38 -0.11 -8.61
N ALA A 109 -5.68 -0.27 -8.33
CA ALA A 109 -6.72 0.52 -8.99
C ALA A 109 -6.62 2.00 -8.60
N ASN A 110 -6.42 2.30 -7.31
CA ASN A 110 -6.20 3.67 -6.84
C ASN A 110 -4.91 4.27 -7.41
N LEU A 111 -3.83 3.48 -7.49
CA LEU A 111 -2.61 3.92 -8.15
C LEU A 111 -2.87 4.31 -9.61
N HIS A 112 -3.64 3.51 -10.35
CA HIS A 112 -4.03 3.86 -11.71
C HIS A 112 -4.80 5.18 -11.79
N PHE A 113 -5.77 5.42 -10.90
CA PHE A 113 -6.52 6.68 -10.88
C PHE A 113 -5.63 7.88 -10.55
N LEU A 114 -4.72 7.74 -9.59
CA LEU A 114 -3.74 8.77 -9.27
C LEU A 114 -2.82 9.04 -10.45
N MET A 115 -2.30 8.01 -11.12
CA MET A 115 -1.47 8.18 -12.30
C MET A 115 -2.23 8.84 -13.46
N CYS A 116 -3.51 8.49 -13.66
CA CYS A 116 -4.37 9.19 -14.61
C CYS A 116 -4.54 10.68 -14.29
N ALA A 117 -4.37 11.12 -13.05
CA ALA A 117 -4.45 12.53 -12.66
C ALA A 117 -3.10 13.25 -12.75
N PHE A 118 -2.05 12.62 -12.21
CA PHE A 118 -0.74 13.25 -11.96
C PHE A 118 0.31 12.99 -13.05
N TYR A 119 0.24 11.86 -13.78
CA TYR A 119 1.13 11.62 -14.91
C TYR A 119 0.56 12.27 -16.17
N ARG A 120 1.05 13.47 -16.46
CA ARG A 120 0.64 14.29 -17.62
C ARG A 120 1.84 14.51 -18.55
N PRO A 121 2.33 13.46 -19.24
CA PRO A 121 3.53 13.60 -20.07
C PRO A 121 3.33 14.66 -21.16
N LYS A 122 4.25 15.61 -21.25
CA LYS A 122 4.18 16.72 -22.22
C LYS A 122 5.58 17.20 -22.61
N GLY A 123 5.84 17.34 -23.91
CA GLY A 123 7.17 17.72 -24.41
C GLY A 123 8.20 16.68 -23.96
N GLU A 124 9.31 17.14 -23.39
CA GLU A 124 10.37 16.26 -22.86
C GLU A 124 10.03 15.62 -21.51
N ARG A 125 9.05 16.15 -20.77
CA ARG A 125 8.65 15.66 -19.45
C ARG A 125 7.79 14.41 -19.59
N GLN A 126 8.40 13.25 -19.67
CA GLN A 126 7.73 11.98 -19.96
C GLN A 126 8.15 10.83 -19.05
N VAL A 127 9.24 10.98 -18.31
CA VAL A 127 9.85 9.88 -17.56
C VAL A 127 9.15 9.64 -16.23
N ILE A 128 8.96 8.38 -15.88
CA ILE A 128 8.59 7.90 -14.55
C ILE A 128 9.82 7.24 -13.94
N LEU A 129 10.22 7.67 -12.74
CA LEU A 129 11.30 7.04 -11.97
C LEU A 129 10.71 6.09 -10.94
N LEU A 130 11.19 4.85 -10.91
CA LEU A 130 10.79 3.79 -9.96
C LEU A 130 12.00 2.95 -9.51
N GLU A 131 11.84 2.11 -8.48
CA GLU A 131 12.87 1.13 -8.09
C GLU A 131 12.88 -0.10 -9.00
N GLY A 132 14.06 -0.66 -9.22
CA GLY A 132 14.25 -1.95 -9.86
C GLY A 132 13.67 -3.05 -8.98
N LYS A 133 13.02 -4.03 -9.61
CA LYS A 133 12.19 -5.04 -8.91
C LYS A 133 11.15 -4.39 -7.98
N ALA A 134 10.53 -3.28 -8.41
CA ALA A 134 9.29 -2.81 -7.81
C ALA A 134 8.26 -3.95 -7.75
N PHE A 135 7.28 -3.82 -6.86
CA PHE A 135 6.24 -4.83 -6.75
C PHE A 135 5.54 -5.04 -8.11
N PRO A 136 5.30 -6.28 -8.57
CA PRO A 136 4.92 -6.52 -9.97
C PRO A 136 3.70 -5.73 -10.45
N SER A 137 2.69 -5.54 -9.60
CA SER A 137 1.50 -4.77 -9.98
C SER A 137 1.79 -3.30 -10.27
N ASP A 138 2.75 -2.71 -9.55
CA ASP A 138 3.16 -1.32 -9.72
C ASP A 138 3.88 -1.15 -11.06
N ASP A 139 4.83 -2.03 -11.34
CA ASP A 139 5.55 -2.03 -12.61
C ASP A 139 4.58 -2.17 -13.80
N TYR A 140 3.62 -3.10 -13.73
CA TYR A 140 2.59 -3.25 -14.77
C TYR A 140 1.66 -2.03 -14.89
N ALA A 141 1.28 -1.42 -13.77
CA ALA A 141 0.45 -0.22 -13.77
C ALA A 141 1.18 0.95 -14.45
N LEU A 142 2.47 1.14 -14.17
CA LEU A 142 3.25 2.23 -14.77
C LEU A 142 3.51 1.99 -16.25
N GLN A 143 3.84 0.75 -16.65
CA GLN A 143 3.99 0.43 -18.07
C GLN A 143 2.70 0.69 -18.86
N SER A 144 1.55 0.31 -18.29
CA SER A 144 0.26 0.54 -18.95
C SER A 144 -0.13 2.01 -19.00
N GLN A 145 0.25 2.84 -18.02
CA GLN A 145 0.12 4.30 -18.09
C GLN A 145 0.99 4.90 -19.21
N ALA A 146 2.23 4.44 -19.38
CA ALA A 146 3.07 4.86 -20.50
C ALA A 146 2.41 4.52 -21.85
N ARG A 147 1.91 3.28 -22.00
CA ARG A 147 1.19 2.84 -23.21
C ARG A 147 -0.09 3.63 -23.46
N LEU A 148 -0.84 3.98 -22.41
CA LEU A 148 -2.05 4.82 -22.51
C LEU A 148 -1.73 6.19 -23.12
N HIS A 149 -0.54 6.72 -22.84
CA HIS A 149 -0.01 7.96 -23.44
C HIS A 149 0.77 7.74 -24.74
N ARG A 150 0.72 6.54 -25.33
CA ARG A 150 1.42 6.14 -26.57
C ARG A 150 2.95 6.28 -26.48
N LEU A 151 3.50 6.10 -25.29
CA LEU A 151 4.93 6.07 -25.05
C LEU A 151 5.41 4.63 -24.98
N ASP A 152 6.67 4.41 -25.36
CA ASP A 152 7.36 3.14 -25.14
C ASP A 152 7.71 3.01 -23.65
N PRO A 153 7.21 1.98 -22.93
CA PRO A 153 7.55 1.79 -21.52
C PRO A 153 9.04 1.66 -21.24
N GLU A 154 9.84 1.11 -22.15
CA GLU A 154 11.29 0.99 -21.95
C GLU A 154 11.99 2.35 -21.92
N ALA A 155 11.48 3.32 -22.67
CA ALA A 155 12.00 4.69 -22.68
C ALA A 155 11.39 5.57 -21.58
N ALA A 156 10.12 5.32 -21.23
CA ALA A 156 9.36 6.13 -20.28
C ALA A 156 9.63 5.74 -18.81
N LEU A 157 10.00 4.50 -18.51
CA LEU A 157 10.25 4.04 -17.15
C LEU A 157 11.75 3.88 -16.88
N VAL A 158 12.28 4.71 -15.99
CA VAL A 158 13.68 4.62 -15.54
C VAL A 158 13.72 3.93 -14.19
N ARG A 159 14.40 2.77 -14.13
CA ARG A 159 14.49 1.93 -12.94
C ARG A 159 15.81 2.13 -12.21
N LEU A 160 15.73 2.38 -10.90
CA LEU A 160 16.89 2.46 -10.00
C LEU A 160 17.36 1.07 -9.61
N TRP A 161 18.64 0.78 -9.79
CA TRP A 161 19.22 -0.51 -9.38
C TRP A 161 20.28 -0.30 -8.30
N PRO A 162 20.35 -1.19 -7.29
CA PRO A 162 21.47 -1.20 -6.36
C PRO A 162 22.81 -1.27 -7.09
N ARG A 163 23.86 -0.72 -6.47
CA ARG A 163 25.22 -0.87 -6.97
C ARG A 163 25.62 -2.35 -6.96
N LYS A 164 26.61 -2.72 -7.78
CA LYS A 164 27.08 -4.10 -7.85
C LYS A 164 27.53 -4.59 -6.46
N GLY A 165 26.91 -5.66 -5.98
CA GLY A 165 27.19 -6.26 -4.67
C GLY A 165 26.33 -5.71 -3.53
N GLU A 166 25.37 -4.83 -3.82
CA GLU A 166 24.40 -4.30 -2.87
C GLU A 166 22.99 -4.79 -3.22
N GLU A 167 22.12 -4.90 -2.21
CA GLU A 167 20.71 -5.28 -2.38
C GLU A 167 19.77 -4.07 -2.25
N THR A 168 20.22 -3.01 -1.60
CA THR A 168 19.46 -1.78 -1.32
C THR A 168 19.97 -0.61 -2.15
N LEU A 169 19.11 0.39 -2.37
CA LEU A 169 19.50 1.63 -3.04
C LEU A 169 20.18 2.56 -2.02
N ARG A 170 21.11 3.38 -2.49
CA ARG A 170 21.67 4.45 -1.67
C ARG A 170 20.94 5.75 -1.95
N ASP A 171 20.70 6.55 -0.91
CA ASP A 171 19.99 7.82 -1.04
C ASP A 171 20.68 8.75 -2.05
N GLU A 172 22.02 8.80 -2.05
CA GLU A 172 22.76 9.64 -2.98
C GLU A 172 22.53 9.25 -4.45
N ASP A 173 22.31 7.97 -4.75
CA ASP A 173 22.07 7.49 -6.11
C ASP A 173 20.65 7.83 -6.57
N ILE A 174 19.67 7.75 -5.67
CA ILE A 174 18.28 8.15 -5.93
C ILE A 174 18.25 9.65 -6.25
N LEU A 175 18.84 10.47 -5.39
CA LEU A 175 18.86 11.94 -5.55
C LEU A 175 19.65 12.36 -6.80
N ALA A 176 20.79 11.73 -7.06
CA ALA A 176 21.57 11.97 -8.28
C ALA A 176 20.77 11.63 -9.55
N LYS A 177 20.01 10.53 -9.55
CA LYS A 177 19.18 10.15 -10.70
C LYS A 177 18.04 11.14 -10.93
N ILE A 178 17.41 11.65 -9.86
CA ILE A 178 16.38 12.70 -9.98
C ILE A 178 16.97 13.96 -10.62
N ALA A 179 18.14 14.40 -10.14
CA ALA A 179 18.84 15.56 -10.69
C ALA A 179 19.24 15.37 -12.16
N GLU A 180 19.74 14.18 -12.52
CA GLU A 180 20.12 13.81 -13.89
C GLU A 180 18.93 13.85 -14.86
N LEU A 181 17.77 13.32 -14.45
CA LEU A 181 16.58 13.31 -15.29
C LEU A 181 15.97 14.70 -15.45
N GLY A 182 16.06 15.54 -14.41
CA GLY A 182 15.76 16.97 -14.49
C GLY A 182 14.40 17.26 -15.14
N PRO A 183 14.33 18.14 -16.17
CA PRO A 183 13.08 18.49 -16.86
C PRO A 183 12.33 17.31 -17.49
N ARG A 184 13.01 16.19 -17.77
CA ARG A 184 12.40 15.00 -18.37
C ARG A 184 11.55 14.21 -17.38
N LEU A 185 11.79 14.37 -16.07
CA LEU A 185 11.11 13.61 -15.03
C LEU A 185 9.70 14.14 -14.79
N SER A 186 8.69 13.31 -15.00
CA SER A 186 7.29 13.64 -14.76
C SER A 186 6.86 13.25 -13.35
N VAL A 187 7.14 12.02 -12.97
CA VAL A 187 6.71 11.43 -11.70
C VAL A 187 7.84 10.58 -11.12
N VAL A 188 8.10 10.71 -9.82
CA VAL A 188 8.78 9.69 -9.02
C VAL A 188 7.69 8.85 -8.38
N LEU A 189 7.71 7.53 -8.60
CA LEU A 189 6.86 6.59 -7.87
C LEU A 189 7.73 5.46 -7.32
N LEU A 190 7.90 5.45 -6.00
CA LEU A 190 8.63 4.41 -5.28
C LEU A 190 7.74 3.76 -4.24
N GLY A 191 8.02 2.52 -3.84
CA GLY A 191 7.57 2.04 -2.54
C GLY A 191 8.10 2.95 -1.42
N ALA A 192 7.39 3.11 -0.31
CA ALA A 192 7.98 3.74 0.88
C ALA A 192 8.88 2.77 1.63
N VAL A 193 8.42 1.53 1.78
CA VAL A 193 9.22 0.38 2.19
C VAL A 193 9.26 -0.60 1.04
N GLN A 194 10.45 -0.98 0.60
CA GLN A 194 10.62 -1.95 -0.49
C GLN A 194 10.22 -3.35 0.01
N TYR A 195 9.26 -3.99 -0.68
CA TYR A 195 8.56 -5.19 -0.19
C TYR A 195 9.46 -6.43 0.08
N TYR A 196 10.57 -6.54 -0.63
CA TYR A 196 11.51 -7.66 -0.57
C TYR A 196 12.68 -7.37 0.37
N THR A 197 13.32 -6.21 0.23
CA THR A 197 14.52 -5.86 1.02
C THR A 197 14.17 -5.27 2.39
N GLY A 198 12.94 -4.81 2.59
CA GLY A 198 12.52 -4.09 3.80
C GLY A 198 13.12 -2.69 3.93
N GLN A 199 13.77 -2.18 2.89
CA GLN A 199 14.38 -0.85 2.90
C GLN A 199 13.31 0.24 2.99
N LEU A 200 13.37 1.06 4.04
CA LEU A 200 12.64 2.32 4.15
C LEU A 200 13.41 3.42 3.41
N PHE A 201 12.76 4.12 2.48
CA PHE A 201 13.33 5.25 1.77
C PHE A 201 13.07 6.59 2.47
N ASP A 202 13.98 7.56 2.30
CA ASP A 202 13.77 8.94 2.76
C ASP A 202 12.77 9.68 1.85
N LEU A 203 11.48 9.50 2.13
CA LEU A 203 10.40 10.08 1.33
C LEU A 203 10.48 11.62 1.29
N LYS A 204 10.97 12.25 2.37
CA LYS A 204 11.07 13.70 2.46
C LYS A 204 12.15 14.23 1.52
N ALA A 205 13.34 13.64 1.54
CA ALA A 205 14.43 14.01 0.65
C ALA A 205 14.06 13.77 -0.82
N ILE A 206 13.45 12.62 -1.12
CA ILE A 206 13.01 12.27 -2.48
C ILE A 206 11.93 13.23 -2.98
N ALA A 207 10.93 13.54 -2.16
CA ALA A 207 9.88 14.49 -2.54
C ALA A 207 10.44 15.90 -2.80
N ALA A 208 11.37 16.37 -1.94
CA ALA A 208 12.02 17.66 -2.13
C ALA A 208 12.82 17.71 -3.44
N ALA A 209 13.58 16.65 -3.76
CA ALA A 209 14.35 16.58 -4.99
C ALA A 209 13.45 16.51 -6.25
N ALA A 210 12.38 15.70 -6.20
CA ALA A 210 11.42 15.57 -7.30
C ALA A 210 10.75 16.92 -7.60
N HIS A 211 10.23 17.60 -6.57
CA HIS A 211 9.63 18.93 -6.73
C HIS A 211 10.65 19.96 -7.23
N GLY A 212 11.91 19.86 -6.80
CA GLY A 212 13.01 20.73 -7.25
C GLY A 212 13.25 20.71 -8.77
N VAL A 213 12.94 19.59 -9.44
CA VAL A 213 13.02 19.46 -10.91
C VAL A 213 11.64 19.58 -11.61
N GLY A 214 10.62 19.95 -10.84
CA GLY A 214 9.23 20.11 -11.30
C GLY A 214 8.47 18.80 -11.53
N ALA A 215 8.97 17.69 -10.98
CA ALA A 215 8.28 16.40 -11.01
C ALA A 215 7.33 16.25 -9.82
N VAL A 216 6.31 15.39 -9.96
CA VAL A 216 5.45 14.97 -8.84
C VAL A 216 6.12 13.82 -8.10
N ALA A 217 6.06 13.82 -6.76
CA ALA A 217 6.45 12.69 -5.94
C ALA A 217 5.21 11.90 -5.48
N GLY A 218 5.17 10.61 -5.80
CA GLY A 218 4.19 9.65 -5.29
C GLY A 218 4.89 8.49 -4.61
N PHE A 219 4.23 7.88 -3.63
CA PHE A 219 4.77 6.74 -2.90
C PHE A 219 3.71 5.66 -2.70
N ASN A 220 4.07 4.40 -2.95
CA ASN A 220 3.25 3.26 -2.57
C ASN A 220 3.55 2.89 -1.11
N LEU A 221 2.53 3.01 -0.24
CA LEU A 221 2.63 2.79 1.20
C LEU A 221 2.18 1.38 1.64
N ALA A 222 2.12 0.39 0.75
CA ALA A 222 1.61 -0.95 1.08
C ALA A 222 2.33 -1.65 2.24
N HIS A 223 3.61 -1.34 2.46
CA HIS A 223 4.45 -1.93 3.50
C HIS A 223 4.92 -0.92 4.57
N ALA A 224 4.38 0.30 4.58
CA ALA A 224 4.79 1.40 5.46
C ALA A 224 3.79 1.65 6.60
#